data_AF-A0A2P6PGY8-F1
#
_entry.id   AF-A0A2P6PGY8-F1
#
_cell.length_a   1.000
_cell.length_b   1.000
_cell.length_c   1.000
_cell.angle_alpha   90.00
_cell.angle_beta   90.00
_cell.angle_gamma   90.00
#
_symmetry.space_group_name_H-M   'P 1'
#
loop_
_entity.id
_entity.type
_entity.pdbx_description
1 polymer ?
#
loop_
_entity_poly.entity_id
_entity_poly.type
_entity_poly.pdbx_seq_one_letter_code
_entity_poly.pdbx_strand_id
1 'polypeptide(L)'
;MESRILGVGYLRFDLFVQIGTHTFTYDYVYGSTALPSSSVYDDCVSPLVDALFHGYNATVIACGQTGSRKTYTMGTNYSGEGSTGGIIPKVMETIFKRVETTAPLT
;
A
#
# COMPACT_ATOMS: atom_id res chain seq x y z
N MET A 1 -29.82 0.90 24.18
CA MET A 1 -28.75 1.80 23.70
C MET A 1 -28.45 1.40 22.28
N GLU A 2 -29.23 1.96 21.35
CA GLU A 2 -29.07 1.76 19.92
C GLU A 2 -27.93 2.65 19.44
N SER A 3 -26.87 2.04 18.93
CA SER A 3 -25.83 2.78 18.22
C SER A 3 -26.00 2.52 16.72
N ARG A 4 -26.56 3.53 16.06
CA ARG A 4 -26.72 3.62 14.60
C ARG A 4 -25.33 3.70 13.95
N ILE A 5 -25.04 2.77 13.06
CA ILE A 5 -23.92 2.88 12.12
C ILE A 5 -24.43 3.74 10.96
N LEU A 6 -23.88 4.95 10.80
CA LEU A 6 -24.11 5.76 9.60
C LEU A 6 -23.56 4.98 8.40
N GLY A 7 -24.47 4.54 7.52
CA GLY A 7 -24.12 4.08 6.18
C GLY A 7 -23.66 5.27 5.34
N VAL A 8 -22.35 5.45 5.23
CA VAL A 8 -21.76 6.22 4.13
C VAL A 8 -21.59 5.24 2.98
N GLY A 9 -22.52 5.31 2.02
CA GLY A 9 -22.47 4.54 0.80
C GLY A 9 -21.26 4.94 -0.05
N TYR A 10 -20.24 4.08 -0.07
CA TYR A 10 -19.35 3.95 -1.21
C TYR A 10 -19.73 2.64 -1.90
N LEU A 11 -20.15 2.73 -3.16
CA LEU A 11 -20.33 1.59 -4.03
C LEU A 11 -18.95 0.97 -4.29
N ARG A 12 -18.43 0.22 -3.32
CA ARG A 12 -17.15 -0.47 -3.41
C ARG A 12 -17.42 -1.71 -4.25
N PHE A 13 -16.97 -1.70 -5.50
CA PHE A 13 -16.95 -2.90 -6.33
C PHE A 13 -16.06 -3.92 -5.63
N ASP A 14 -16.65 -4.86 -4.90
CA ASP A 14 -15.94 -5.99 -4.32
C ASP A 14 -15.21 -6.73 -5.45
N LEU A 15 -13.88 -6.71 -5.44
CA LEU A 15 -13.09 -7.41 -6.43
C LEU A 15 -12.96 -8.87 -5.99
N PHE A 16 -13.66 -9.75 -6.70
CA PHE A 16 -13.71 -11.16 -6.40
C PHE A 16 -12.60 -11.91 -7.16
N VAL A 17 -11.74 -12.62 -6.43
CA VAL A 17 -10.77 -13.56 -7.00
C VAL A 17 -11.28 -14.97 -6.78
N GLN A 18 -11.50 -15.71 -7.86
CA GLN A 18 -11.90 -17.11 -7.80
C GLN A 18 -10.68 -18.03 -7.96
N ILE A 19 -10.45 -18.88 -6.97
CA ILE A 19 -9.41 -19.91 -6.98
C ILE A 19 -10.09 -21.27 -6.85
N GLY A 20 -10.21 -21.98 -7.97
CA GLY A 20 -11.00 -23.22 -8.04
C GLY A 20 -12.49 -22.96 -7.80
N THR A 21 -13.03 -23.54 -6.73
CA THR A 21 -14.42 -23.37 -6.30
C THR A 21 -14.60 -22.30 -5.22
N HIS A 22 -13.50 -21.69 -4.75
CA HIS A 22 -13.53 -20.70 -3.66
C HIS A 22 -13.41 -19.29 -4.22
N THR A 23 -14.25 -18.38 -3.71
CA THR A 23 -14.23 -16.96 -4.05
C THR A 23 -13.76 -16.15 -2.85
N PHE A 24 -12.79 -15.27 -3.09
CA PHE A 24 -12.20 -14.39 -2.08
C PHE A 24 -12.42 -12.93 -2.49
N THR A 25 -12.79 -12.10 -1.53
CA THR A 25 -12.96 -10.65 -1.72
C THR A 25 -11.73 -9.91 -1.23
N TYR A 26 -11.26 -8.96 -2.03
CA TYR A 26 -10.15 -8.08 -1.67
C TYR A 26 -10.48 -6.63 -2.04
N ASP A 27 -9.92 -5.67 -1.31
CA ASP A 27 -10.02 -4.26 -1.65
C ASP A 27 -9.30 -3.94 -2.98
N TYR A 28 -8.17 -4.61 -3.24
CA TYR A 28 -7.37 -4.44 -4.45
C TYR A 28 -6.78 -5.77 -4.91
N VAL A 29 -6.79 -6.00 -6.23
CA VAL A 29 -6.17 -7.18 -6.87
C VAL A 29 -5.33 -6.70 -8.03
N TYR A 30 -4.03 -7.00 -7.98
CA TYR A 30 -3.09 -6.63 -9.02
C TYR A 30 -2.79 -7.84 -9.90
N GLY A 31 -3.15 -7.74 -11.18
CA GLY A 31 -2.87 -8.77 -12.19
C GLY A 31 -1.40 -8.80 -12.61
N SER A 32 -1.02 -9.84 -13.34
CA SER A 32 0.36 -10.10 -13.79
C SER A 32 0.94 -9.05 -14.77
N THR A 33 0.10 -8.22 -15.38
CA THR A 33 0.49 -7.14 -16.31
C THR A 33 0.63 -5.77 -15.65
N ALA A 34 0.18 -5.59 -14.41
CA ALA A 34 0.30 -4.31 -13.71
C ALA A 34 1.75 -4.10 -13.26
N LEU A 35 2.27 -2.87 -13.38
CA LEU A 35 3.49 -2.46 -12.69
C LEU A 35 3.18 -2.44 -11.19
N PRO A 36 3.55 -3.50 -10.45
CA PRO A 36 2.84 -3.82 -9.21
C PRO A 36 3.22 -2.85 -8.10
N SER A 37 4.43 -2.31 -8.11
CA SER A 37 4.95 -1.55 -6.98
C SER A 37 4.61 -0.05 -7.01
N SER A 38 4.24 0.52 -8.15
CA SER A 38 3.72 1.90 -8.21
C SER A 38 2.25 1.95 -7.81
N SER A 39 1.43 1.13 -8.44
CA SER A 39 -0.01 1.09 -8.17
C SER A 39 -0.31 0.69 -6.72
N VAL A 40 0.37 -0.33 -6.19
CA VAL A 40 0.24 -0.73 -4.77
C VAL A 40 0.65 0.40 -3.82
N TYR A 41 1.66 1.19 -4.18
CA TYR A 41 2.08 2.32 -3.35
C TYR A 41 0.98 3.38 -3.30
N ASP A 42 0.46 3.79 -4.46
CA ASP A 42 -0.54 4.86 -4.55
C ASP A 42 -1.86 4.46 -3.88
N ASP A 43 -2.34 3.24 -4.09
CA ASP A 43 -3.64 2.78 -3.59
C ASP A 43 -3.61 2.41 -2.09
N CYS A 44 -2.55 1.74 -1.63
CA CYS A 44 -2.52 1.14 -0.29
C CYS A 44 -1.60 1.89 0.68
N VAL A 45 -0.51 2.50 0.20
CA VAL A 45 0.57 3.00 1.07
C VAL A 45 0.52 4.52 1.22
N SER A 46 0.21 5.26 0.17
CA SER A 46 0.01 6.71 0.21
C SER A 46 -0.97 7.16 1.33
N PRO A 47 -2.19 6.58 1.46
CA PRO A 47 -3.11 6.97 2.54
C PRO A 47 -2.59 6.60 3.95
N LEU A 48 -1.74 5.57 4.06
CA LEU A 48 -1.10 5.20 5.32
C LEU A 48 0.00 6.20 5.72
N VAL A 49 0.75 6.72 4.75
CA VAL A 49 1.73 7.79 4.98
C VAL A 49 1.01 9.05 5.44
N ASP A 50 -0.15 9.38 4.86
CA ASP A 50 -0.97 10.51 5.32
C ASP A 50 -1.41 10.30 6.77
N ALA A 51 -1.92 9.12 7.11
CA ALA A 51 -2.29 8.78 8.49
C ALA A 51 -1.09 8.88 9.47
N LEU A 52 0.12 8.52 9.02
CA LEU A 52 1.35 8.67 9.81
C LEU A 52 1.60 10.13 10.20
N PHE A 53 1.43 11.07 9.28
CA PHE A 53 1.59 12.51 9.56
C PHE A 53 0.47 13.08 10.45
N HIS A 54 -0.68 12.42 10.53
CA HIS A 54 -1.74 12.75 11.49
C HIS A 54 -1.52 12.14 12.88
N GLY A 55 -0.39 11.46 13.10
CA GLY A 55 -0.02 10.86 14.39
C GLY A 55 -0.54 9.43 14.61
N TYR A 56 -1.03 8.76 13.57
CA TYR A 56 -1.42 7.34 13.64
C TYR A 56 -0.27 6.41 13.29
N ASN A 57 -0.25 5.22 13.89
CA ASN A 57 0.71 4.18 13.52
C ASN A 57 0.18 3.39 12.30
N ALA A 58 0.96 3.32 11.23
CA ALA A 58 0.67 2.49 10.07
C ALA A 58 1.59 1.27 10.02
N THR A 59 1.09 0.12 9.56
CA THR A 59 1.89 -1.10 9.37
C THR A 59 1.49 -1.80 8.08
N VAL A 60 2.48 -2.10 7.24
CA VAL A 60 2.29 -2.83 5.98
C VAL A 60 2.98 -4.19 6.09
N ILE A 61 2.24 -5.27 5.82
CA ILE A 61 2.75 -6.64 5.92
C ILE A 61 2.64 -7.31 4.54
N ALA A 62 3.73 -7.92 4.09
CA ALA A 62 3.76 -8.72 2.87
C ALA A 62 3.88 -10.21 3.20
N CYS A 63 2.83 -11.00 2.94
CA CYS A 63 2.76 -12.44 3.21
C CYS A 63 2.51 -13.28 1.95
N GLY A 64 2.93 -14.56 1.98
CA GLY A 64 2.67 -15.55 0.91
C GLY A 64 3.78 -16.60 0.80
N GLN A 65 3.75 -17.45 -0.22
CA GLN A 65 4.80 -18.46 -0.46
C GLN A 65 6.16 -17.87 -0.91
N THR A 66 7.25 -18.61 -0.69
CA THR A 66 8.57 -18.27 -1.25
C THR A 66 8.52 -18.24 -2.78
N GLY A 67 9.20 -17.28 -3.40
CA GLY A 67 9.14 -17.05 -4.86
C GLY A 67 7.98 -16.14 -5.33
N SER A 68 7.04 -15.76 -4.45
CA SER A 68 5.91 -14.89 -4.80
C SER A 68 6.25 -13.39 -4.87
N ARG A 69 7.54 -13.02 -4.94
CA ARG A 69 8.00 -11.63 -5.12
C ARG A 69 7.63 -10.63 -4.00
N LYS A 70 7.43 -11.09 -2.76
CA LYS A 70 7.25 -10.21 -1.57
C LYS A 70 8.38 -9.20 -1.39
N THR A 71 9.62 -9.70 -1.32
CA THR A 71 10.85 -8.91 -1.17
C THR A 71 11.01 -7.90 -2.30
N TYR A 72 10.64 -8.31 -3.52
CA TYR A 72 10.66 -7.46 -4.71
C TYR A 72 9.62 -6.33 -4.61
N THR A 73 8.40 -6.63 -4.17
CA THR A 73 7.33 -5.64 -4.00
C THR A 73 7.65 -4.64 -2.89
N MET A 74 8.09 -5.14 -1.73
CA MET A 74 8.49 -4.29 -0.60
C MET A 74 9.78 -3.50 -0.89
N GLY A 75 10.64 -4.00 -1.77
CA GLY A 75 11.94 -3.39 -2.07
C GLY A 75 12.98 -3.62 -0.98
N THR A 76 12.90 -4.73 -0.23
CA THR A 76 13.88 -5.06 0.82
C THR A 76 15.20 -5.60 0.25
N ASN A 77 15.25 -5.94 -1.05
CA ASN A 77 16.48 -6.32 -1.74
C ASN A 77 17.09 -5.08 -2.40
N TYR A 78 17.88 -4.32 -1.63
CA TYR A 78 18.57 -3.13 -2.11
C TYR A 78 19.97 -3.54 -2.62
N SER A 79 20.09 -3.85 -3.91
CA SER A 79 21.35 -4.35 -4.51
C SER A 79 22.24 -3.26 -5.11
N GLY A 80 22.02 -1.97 -4.84
CA GLY A 80 22.83 -0.86 -5.36
C GLY A 80 22.64 -0.57 -6.85
N GLU A 81 22.21 -1.55 -7.65
CA GLU A 81 21.80 -1.37 -9.04
C GLU A 81 20.28 -1.16 -9.15
N GLY A 82 19.85 0.09 -9.29
CA GLY A 82 18.74 0.48 -10.16
C GLY A 82 17.32 -0.03 -9.90
N SER A 83 17.04 -0.79 -8.85
CA SER A 83 15.67 -1.17 -8.48
C SER A 83 15.00 -0.06 -7.66
N THR A 84 14.74 1.08 -8.31
CA THR A 84 14.08 2.27 -7.71
C THR A 84 12.58 2.07 -7.44
N GLY A 85 12.05 0.86 -7.60
CA GLY A 85 10.62 0.61 -7.68
C GLY A 85 9.92 0.14 -6.41
N GLY A 86 10.60 -0.15 -5.30
CA GLY A 86 9.98 -0.79 -4.12
C GLY A 86 9.11 0.13 -3.25
N ILE A 87 8.23 -0.46 -2.44
CA ILE A 87 7.39 0.30 -1.49
C ILE A 87 8.22 1.04 -0.45
N ILE A 88 9.20 0.38 0.18
CA ILE A 88 10.02 0.98 1.25
C ILE A 88 10.77 2.24 0.78
N PRO A 89 11.57 2.21 -0.31
CA PRO A 89 12.29 3.41 -0.75
C PRO A 89 11.34 4.56 -1.13
N LYS A 90 10.17 4.28 -1.73
CA LYS A 90 9.16 5.30 -2.05
C LYS A 90 8.52 5.93 -0.81
N VAL A 91 8.24 5.12 0.22
CA VAL A 91 7.76 5.63 1.51
C VAL A 91 8.78 6.59 2.10
N MET A 92 10.06 6.19 2.11
CA MET A 92 11.14 7.03 2.64
C MET A 92 11.25 8.35 1.87
N GLU A 93 11.29 8.30 0.54
CA GLU A 93 11.31 9.50 -0.31
C GLU A 93 10.14 10.45 -0.01
N THR A 94 8.94 9.90 0.11
CA THR A 94 7.73 10.68 0.37
C THR A 94 7.72 11.31 1.77
N ILE A 95 8.21 10.58 2.78
CA ILE A 95 8.36 11.10 4.14
C ILE A 95 9.35 12.26 4.15
N PHE A 96 10.55 12.08 3.59
CA PHE A 96 11.56 13.13 3.54
C PHE A 96 11.04 14.38 2.81
N LYS A 97 10.44 14.20 1.64
CA LYS A 97 9.83 15.30 0.87
C LYS A 97 8.77 16.05 1.66
N ARG A 98 7.95 15.35 2.45
CA ARG A 98 6.93 15.97 3.32
C ARG A 98 7.55 16.71 4.50
N VAL A 99 8.59 16.17 5.12
CA VAL A 99 9.31 16.85 6.21
C VAL A 99 9.94 18.15 5.68
N GLU A 100 10.59 18.12 4.52
CA GLU A 100 11.19 19.31 3.88
C GLU A 100 10.13 20.37 3.53
N THR A 101 8.94 19.94 3.11
CA THR A 101 7.82 20.86 2.81
C THR A 101 7.16 21.42 4.08
N THR A 102 7.18 20.66 5.18
CA THR A 102 6.49 21.02 6.43
C THR A 102 7.36 21.87 7.34
N ALA A 103 8.69 21.77 7.26
CA ALA A 103 9.60 22.66 7.96
C ALA A 103 9.65 24.02 7.22
N PRO A 104 9.05 25.10 7.74
CA PRO A 104 9.29 26.41 7.17
C PRO A 104 10.75 26.76 7.47
N LEU A 105 11.45 27.27 6.45
CA LEU A 105 12.68 28.01 6.66
C LEU A 105 12.37 29.21 7.57
N THR A 106 12.66 29.07 8.86
CA THR A 106 12.70 30.16 9.86
C THR A 106 13.81 29.88 10.85
#